data_AF-A0A9R0QCM9-F1
#
_entry.id   AF-A0A9R0QCM9-F1
#
_cell.length_a   1.000
_cell.length_b   1.000
_cell.length_c   1.000
_cell.angle_alpha   90.00
_cell.angle_beta   90.00
_cell.angle_gamma   90.00
#
_symmetry.space_group_name_H-M   'P 1'
#
loop_
_entity.id
_entity.type
_entity.pdbx_description
1 polymer ?
#
loop_
_entity_poly.entity_id
_entity_poly.type
_entity_poly.pdbx_seq_one_letter_code
_entity_poly.pdbx_strand_id
1 'polypeptide(L)'
;MATARDVEEVVQKLASDRARPRDVRVKLLGTWLQGDRAPTFCRLLARNTARAKPGHLASGATWPFLITALAKCVLADIAAKRRGATRSAAAGMLRAAVRCAEDARLSGHSLLLVSVAKQLFSHILEVIKDAPSFQLEYSPILRQLLTVKEYRYQMKPRTYSNLVVLYMKKVATGFDANFSNQASSKEESFRCTWTLHVLLENPPGDYPDTMREEVLNGFCAIFSHIRREDGKLTSKLMECVNTFLLMDGPNLGDKSVEIHKAVQDFILRSWLMTRDLRLKSLFITYVKIQLKLARAIPKVLERKNLLGVIMDDLDQNVNTEAGLLWCEASRDAKDVSLRCSLEELMDLSATIFYQAYKSPTPMRGDDEKKLKTEDVISRITNSLKKGSLCW
;
A
#
# COMPACT_ATOMS: atom_id res chain seq x y z
N MET A 1 9.71 -11.25 38.66
CA MET A 1 8.92 -11.41 37.41
C MET A 1 7.57 -10.73 37.63
N ALA A 2 6.96 -10.13 36.61
CA ALA A 2 5.62 -9.55 36.76
C ALA A 2 4.58 -10.67 36.93
N THR A 3 3.72 -10.55 37.93
CA THR A 3 2.63 -11.48 38.24
C THR A 3 1.32 -11.01 37.61
N ALA A 4 0.31 -11.87 37.52
CA ALA A 4 -1.01 -11.49 37.00
C ALA A 4 -1.64 -10.33 37.79
N ARG A 5 -1.41 -10.28 39.12
CA ARG A 5 -1.86 -9.17 39.98
C ARG A 5 -1.19 -7.85 39.62
N ASP A 6 0.11 -7.87 39.32
CA ASP A 6 0.84 -6.67 38.90
C ASP A 6 0.31 -6.14 37.56
N VAL A 7 -0.07 -7.03 36.64
CA VAL A 7 -0.69 -6.66 35.36
C VAL A 7 -2.07 -6.05 35.56
N GLU A 8 -2.91 -6.66 36.39
CA GLU A 8 -4.25 -6.16 36.70
C GLU A 8 -4.19 -4.78 37.35
N GLU A 9 -3.26 -4.55 38.28
CA GLU A 9 -3.05 -3.24 38.89
C GLU A 9 -2.62 -2.18 37.85
N VAL A 10 -1.74 -2.55 36.92
CA VAL A 10 -1.33 -1.65 35.82
C VAL A 10 -2.53 -1.33 34.92
N VAL A 11 -3.30 -2.32 34.50
CA VAL A 11 -4.49 -2.12 33.65
C VAL A 11 -5.54 -1.25 34.35
N GLN A 12 -5.83 -1.49 35.63
CA GLN A 12 -6.78 -0.71 36.41
C GLN A 12 -6.33 0.75 36.54
N LYS A 13 -5.03 0.99 36.77
CA LYS A 13 -4.49 2.35 36.91
C LYS A 13 -4.31 3.07 35.57
N LEU A 14 -4.13 2.35 34.47
CA LEU A 14 -4.23 2.90 33.12
C LEU A 14 -5.65 3.38 32.82
N ALA A 15 -6.67 2.68 33.32
CA ALA A 15 -8.07 3.09 33.22
C ALA A 15 -8.47 4.25 34.18
N SER A 16 -7.53 4.84 34.93
CA SER A 16 -7.81 5.95 35.84
C SER A 16 -8.13 7.25 35.08
N ASP A 17 -9.11 8.02 35.58
CA ASP A 17 -9.46 9.33 35.02
C ASP A 17 -8.35 10.39 35.22
N ARG A 18 -7.40 10.15 36.14
CA ARG A 18 -6.31 11.09 36.45
C ARG A 18 -5.11 10.91 35.52
N ALA A 19 -4.65 11.99 34.89
CA ALA A 19 -3.54 11.96 33.92
C ALA A 19 -2.19 11.50 34.52
N ARG A 20 -1.80 12.00 35.70
CA ARG A 20 -0.50 11.65 36.33
C ARG A 20 -0.37 10.15 36.64
N PRO A 21 -1.36 9.48 37.27
CA PRO A 21 -1.33 8.03 37.44
C PRO A 21 -1.20 7.24 36.13
N ARG A 22 -1.89 7.67 35.06
CA ARG A 22 -1.77 7.03 33.75
C ARG A 22 -0.35 7.10 33.21
N ASP A 23 0.26 8.29 33.19
CA ASP A 23 1.62 8.51 32.67
C ASP A 23 2.68 7.66 33.39
N VAL A 24 2.59 7.58 34.72
CA VAL A 24 3.50 6.74 35.53
C VAL A 24 3.37 5.27 35.14
N ARG A 25 2.15 4.80 34.89
CA ARG A 25 1.89 3.40 34.52
C ARG A 25 2.23 3.08 33.08
N VAL A 26 2.05 4.02 32.15
CA VAL A 26 2.55 3.92 30.77
C VAL A 26 4.06 3.76 30.74
N LYS A 27 4.80 4.54 31.54
CA LYS A 27 6.26 4.41 31.67
C LYS A 27 6.69 3.07 32.25
N LEU A 28 6.01 2.60 33.31
CA LEU A 28 6.27 1.29 33.89
C LEU A 28 6.06 0.16 32.87
N LEU A 29 4.97 0.23 32.11
CA LEU A 29 4.67 -0.75 31.06
C LEU A 29 5.78 -0.80 30.00
N GLY A 30 6.39 0.34 29.65
CA GLY A 30 7.54 0.39 28.76
C GLY A 30 8.69 -0.50 29.22
N THR A 31 9.00 -0.50 30.53
CA THR A 31 10.06 -1.37 31.10
C THR A 31 9.74 -2.86 30.99
N TRP A 32 8.45 -3.22 30.91
CA TRP A 32 8.01 -4.61 30.80
C TRP A 32 7.87 -5.08 29.36
N LEU A 33 7.54 -4.19 28.41
CA LEU A 33 7.37 -4.53 26.99
C LEU A 33 8.66 -4.41 26.17
N GLN A 34 9.65 -3.64 26.63
CA GLN A 34 10.84 -3.30 25.84
C GLN A 34 12.17 -3.68 26.51
N GLY A 35 12.16 -4.15 27.76
CA GLY A 35 13.37 -4.61 28.47
C GLY A 35 13.50 -6.12 28.53
N ASP A 36 14.51 -6.61 29.27
CA ASP A 36 14.82 -8.04 29.43
C ASP A 36 13.66 -8.89 29.97
N ARG A 37 12.67 -8.24 30.59
CA ARG A 37 11.48 -8.89 31.15
C ARG A 37 10.39 -9.15 30.10
N ALA A 38 10.53 -8.61 28.88
CA ALA A 38 9.52 -8.69 27.84
C ALA A 38 9.11 -10.10 27.44
N PRO A 39 10.03 -11.07 27.22
CA PRO A 39 9.63 -12.42 26.83
C PRO A 39 8.77 -13.12 27.90
N THR A 40 9.06 -12.87 29.18
CA THR A 40 8.30 -13.46 30.28
C THR A 40 6.92 -12.80 30.43
N PHE A 41 6.88 -11.47 30.35
CA PHE A 41 5.64 -10.71 30.43
C PHE A 41 4.69 -11.02 29.26
N CYS A 42 5.20 -11.07 28.04
CA CYS A 42 4.41 -11.38 26.84
C CYS A 42 3.86 -12.81 26.88
N ARG A 43 4.67 -13.80 27.32
CA ARG A 43 4.19 -15.18 27.50
C ARG A 43 3.11 -15.31 28.57
N LEU A 44 3.20 -14.55 29.67
CA LEU A 44 2.15 -14.52 30.69
C LEU A 44 0.82 -14.03 30.10
N LEU A 45 0.84 -12.87 29.43
CA LEU A 45 -0.35 -12.30 28.79
C LEU A 45 -0.91 -13.23 27.71
N ALA A 46 -0.05 -13.83 26.88
CA ALA A 46 -0.46 -14.75 25.83
C ALA A 46 -1.15 -16.00 26.39
N ARG A 47 -0.55 -16.63 27.42
CA ARG A 47 -1.13 -17.80 28.10
C ARG A 47 -2.47 -17.47 28.74
N ASN A 48 -2.59 -16.31 29.38
CA ASN A 48 -3.85 -15.89 29.99
C ASN A 48 -4.92 -15.60 28.93
N THR A 49 -4.53 -14.96 27.82
CA THR A 49 -5.43 -14.66 26.71
C THR A 49 -5.93 -15.94 26.04
N ALA A 50 -5.06 -16.90 25.77
CA ALA A 50 -5.42 -18.19 25.17
C ALA A 50 -6.33 -19.05 26.08
N ARG A 51 -6.20 -18.89 27.40
CA ARG A 51 -7.05 -19.59 28.39
C ARG A 51 -8.41 -18.93 28.61
N ALA A 52 -8.58 -17.68 28.21
CA ALA A 52 -9.85 -16.99 28.35
C ALA A 52 -10.87 -17.55 27.34
N LYS A 53 -12.03 -17.99 27.82
CA LYS A 53 -13.11 -18.45 26.94
C LYS A 53 -13.64 -17.25 26.11
N PRO A 54 -14.02 -17.46 24.84
CA PRO A 54 -14.71 -16.44 24.05
C PRO A 54 -15.96 -15.96 24.80
N GLY A 55 -16.03 -14.68 25.16
CA GLY A 55 -17.16 -14.09 25.89
C GLY A 55 -17.01 -14.01 27.42
N HIS A 56 -16.01 -14.65 28.03
CA HIS A 56 -15.75 -14.54 29.47
C HIS A 56 -14.26 -14.25 29.74
N LEU A 57 -13.89 -12.97 29.66
CA LEU A 57 -12.59 -12.49 30.13
C LEU A 57 -12.61 -12.39 31.67
N ALA A 58 -12.33 -13.50 32.36
CA ALA A 58 -12.40 -13.58 33.82
C ALA A 58 -11.23 -12.90 34.57
N SER A 59 -10.14 -12.53 33.88
CA SER A 59 -8.97 -11.83 34.48
C SER A 59 -8.54 -10.63 33.61
N GLY A 60 -8.19 -9.53 34.27
CA GLY A 60 -7.71 -8.29 33.63
C GLY A 60 -6.31 -8.41 33.01
N ALA A 61 -5.58 -9.49 33.29
CA ALA A 61 -4.22 -9.73 32.81
C ALA A 61 -4.17 -10.42 31.44
N THR A 62 -4.84 -9.85 30.43
CA THR A 62 -4.85 -10.36 29.05
C THR A 62 -4.49 -9.26 28.03
N TRP A 63 -4.07 -9.66 26.82
CA TRP A 63 -3.78 -8.72 25.74
C TRP A 63 -4.98 -7.83 25.37
N PRO A 64 -6.20 -8.37 25.18
CA PRO A 64 -7.40 -7.56 24.92
C PRO A 64 -7.63 -6.44 25.94
N PHE A 65 -7.49 -6.72 27.24
CA PHE A 65 -7.69 -5.71 28.27
C PHE A 65 -6.60 -4.63 28.26
N LEU A 66 -5.33 -5.02 28.12
CA LEU A 66 -4.22 -4.09 28.06
C LEU A 66 -4.35 -3.15 26.85
N ILE A 67 -4.66 -3.69 25.67
CA ILE A 67 -4.86 -2.91 24.44
C ILE A 67 -6.04 -1.96 24.59
N THR A 68 -7.16 -2.42 25.15
CA THR A 68 -8.33 -1.58 25.38
C THR A 68 -8.05 -0.44 26.38
N ALA A 69 -7.30 -0.72 27.45
CA ALA A 69 -6.92 0.30 28.42
C ALA A 69 -6.01 1.37 27.79
N LEU A 70 -5.00 0.95 27.01
CA LEU A 70 -4.12 1.88 26.29
C LEU A 70 -4.87 2.72 25.24
N ALA A 71 -5.81 2.13 24.50
CA ALA A 71 -6.65 2.85 23.55
C ALA A 71 -7.47 3.95 24.25
N LYS A 72 -8.08 3.64 25.39
CA LYS A 72 -8.80 4.63 26.23
C LYS A 72 -7.88 5.73 26.75
N CYS A 73 -6.65 5.39 27.17
CA CYS A 73 -5.65 6.39 27.55
C CYS A 73 -5.38 7.38 26.41
N VAL A 74 -5.26 6.90 25.17
CA VAL A 74 -5.01 7.78 24.03
C VAL A 74 -6.20 8.72 23.77
N LEU A 75 -7.44 8.24 23.85
CA LEU A 75 -8.62 9.11 23.72
C LEU A 75 -8.67 10.16 24.83
N ALA A 76 -8.37 9.77 26.08
CA ALA A 76 -8.29 10.70 27.19
C ALA A 76 -7.18 11.75 27.01
N ASP A 77 -6.03 11.37 26.46
CA ASP A 77 -4.95 12.29 26.13
C ASP A 77 -5.37 13.29 25.04
N ILE A 78 -6.05 12.82 23.99
CA ILE A 78 -6.57 13.67 22.90
C ILE A 78 -7.58 14.68 23.45
N ALA A 79 -8.52 14.22 24.30
CA ALA A 79 -9.54 15.08 24.89
C ALA A 79 -8.97 16.12 25.86
N ALA A 80 -7.93 15.75 26.63
CA ALA A 80 -7.30 16.63 27.62
C ALA A 80 -6.37 17.70 26.98
N LYS A 81 -5.85 17.44 25.79
CA LYS A 81 -4.90 18.32 25.11
C LYS A 81 -5.66 19.36 24.28
N ARG A 82 -5.61 20.64 24.70
CA ARG A 82 -5.92 21.76 23.80
C ARG A 82 -4.96 21.68 22.60
N ARG A 83 -5.53 21.50 21.40
CA ARG A 83 -4.90 21.45 20.06
C ARG A 83 -3.39 21.73 20.06
N GLY A 84 -2.55 20.69 19.94
CA GLY A 84 -1.13 20.89 19.65
C GLY A 84 -0.13 19.83 20.10
N ALA A 85 -0.48 18.90 21.00
CA ALA A 85 0.51 17.89 21.39
C ALA A 85 0.69 16.84 20.29
N THR A 86 1.93 16.69 19.84
CA THR A 86 2.31 15.83 18.70
C THR A 86 2.65 14.40 19.09
N ARG A 87 2.78 14.10 20.40
CA ARG A 87 3.14 12.77 20.90
C ARG A 87 2.37 12.42 22.17
N SER A 88 1.94 11.16 22.26
CA SER A 88 1.38 10.54 23.46
C SER A 88 2.22 9.32 23.80
N ALA A 89 2.69 9.24 25.05
CA ALA A 89 3.38 8.07 25.53
C ALA A 89 2.47 6.83 25.47
N ALA A 90 1.16 7.01 25.72
CA ALA A 90 0.17 5.94 25.60
C ALA A 90 0.04 5.43 24.16
N ALA A 91 0.09 6.32 23.16
CA ALA A 91 0.06 5.91 21.74
C ALA A 91 1.31 5.10 21.35
N GLY A 92 2.50 5.54 21.78
CA GLY A 92 3.74 4.78 21.58
C GLY A 92 3.72 3.42 22.29
N MET A 93 3.15 3.35 23.50
CA MET A 93 2.99 2.08 24.22
C MET A 93 1.93 1.17 23.60
N LEU A 94 0.83 1.71 23.06
CA LEU A 94 -0.15 0.93 22.32
C LEU A 94 0.50 0.24 21.12
N ARG A 95 1.32 0.99 20.36
CA ARG A 95 2.09 0.43 19.25
C ARG A 95 3.05 -0.67 19.70
N ALA A 96 3.78 -0.45 20.79
CA ALA A 96 4.69 -1.46 21.33
C ALA A 96 3.93 -2.73 21.78
N ALA A 97 2.79 -2.57 22.44
CA ALA A 97 1.95 -3.67 22.90
C ALA A 97 1.41 -4.51 21.74
N VAL A 98 0.89 -3.88 20.67
CA VAL A 98 0.45 -4.59 19.46
C VAL A 98 1.61 -5.34 18.81
N ARG A 99 2.80 -4.72 18.71
CA ARG A 99 4.00 -5.39 18.20
C ARG A 99 4.34 -6.64 19.01
N CYS A 100 4.34 -6.55 20.33
CA CYS A 100 4.68 -7.66 21.21
C CYS A 100 3.61 -8.78 21.22
N ALA A 101 2.34 -8.43 21.03
CA ALA A 101 1.27 -9.43 20.94
C ALA A 101 1.42 -10.32 19.70
N GLU A 102 1.78 -9.72 18.56
CA GLU A 102 1.92 -10.46 17.29
C GLU A 102 3.31 -11.07 17.07
N ASP A 103 4.30 -10.73 17.91
CA ASP A 103 5.61 -11.36 17.83
C ASP A 103 5.55 -12.78 18.40
N ALA A 104 5.44 -13.77 17.51
CA ALA A 104 5.39 -15.18 17.87
C ALA A 104 6.59 -15.63 18.71
N ARG A 105 7.76 -14.99 18.59
CA ARG A 105 8.94 -15.29 19.42
C ARG A 105 8.74 -14.89 20.88
N LEU A 106 7.96 -13.85 21.12
CA LEU A 106 7.68 -13.32 22.46
C LEU A 106 6.42 -13.92 23.07
N SER A 107 5.37 -14.15 22.28
CA SER A 107 4.05 -14.53 22.77
C SER A 107 3.80 -16.04 22.74
N GLY A 108 4.42 -16.77 21.81
CA GLY A 108 4.24 -18.21 21.62
C GLY A 108 2.82 -18.64 21.22
N HIS A 109 1.92 -17.69 20.96
CA HIS A 109 0.52 -17.90 20.56
C HIS A 109 0.15 -16.89 19.48
N SER A 110 -0.73 -17.27 18.55
CA SER A 110 -1.25 -16.39 17.50
C SER A 110 -2.63 -15.82 17.86
N LEU A 111 -3.06 -14.81 17.11
CA LEU A 111 -4.43 -14.27 17.14
C LEU A 111 -4.87 -13.71 18.50
N LEU A 112 -3.93 -13.24 19.31
CA LEU A 112 -4.17 -12.75 20.67
C LEU A 112 -5.04 -11.50 20.72
N LEU A 113 -5.16 -10.77 19.61
CA LEU A 113 -5.94 -9.54 19.50
C LEU A 113 -7.28 -9.74 18.77
N VAL A 114 -7.64 -10.97 18.39
CA VAL A 114 -8.83 -11.23 17.55
C VAL A 114 -10.13 -10.69 18.17
N SER A 115 -10.27 -10.80 19.50
CA SER A 115 -11.46 -10.34 20.23
C SER A 115 -11.61 -8.82 20.28
N VAL A 116 -10.52 -8.07 20.08
CA VAL A 116 -10.51 -6.60 20.09
C VAL A 116 -10.21 -5.98 18.72
N ALA A 117 -9.88 -6.78 17.70
CA ALA A 117 -9.51 -6.30 16.37
C ALA A 117 -10.54 -5.34 15.77
N LYS A 118 -11.84 -5.68 15.84
CA LYS A 118 -12.94 -4.81 15.39
C LYS A 118 -12.95 -3.43 16.06
N GLN A 119 -12.74 -3.40 17.38
CA GLN A 119 -12.70 -2.16 18.15
C GLN A 119 -11.42 -1.38 17.81
N LEU A 120 -10.31 -2.07 17.66
CA LEU A 120 -9.01 -1.48 17.36
C LEU A 120 -9.01 -0.78 15.98
N PHE A 121 -9.60 -1.38 14.94
CA PHE A 121 -9.74 -0.69 13.64
C PHE A 121 -10.63 0.55 13.71
N SER A 122 -11.71 0.48 14.49
CA SER A 122 -12.62 1.62 14.67
C SER A 122 -11.89 2.77 15.40
N HIS A 123 -11.14 2.43 16.46
CA HIS A 123 -10.30 3.35 17.21
C HIS A 123 -9.18 3.98 16.36
N ILE A 124 -8.52 3.19 15.51
CA ILE A 124 -7.49 3.70 14.59
C ILE A 124 -8.10 4.74 13.63
N LEU A 125 -9.26 4.45 13.05
CA LEU A 125 -9.95 5.38 12.15
C LEU A 125 -10.29 6.70 12.87
N GLU A 126 -10.85 6.61 14.06
CA GLU A 126 -11.21 7.78 14.89
C GLU A 126 -9.99 8.65 15.19
N VAL A 127 -8.92 8.05 15.73
CA VAL A 127 -7.71 8.79 16.12
C VAL A 127 -7.02 9.44 14.92
N ILE A 128 -6.88 8.75 13.79
CA ILE A 128 -6.20 9.33 12.62
C ILE A 128 -7.03 10.46 12.00
N LYS A 129 -8.36 10.36 12.06
CA LYS A 129 -9.27 11.38 11.55
C LYS A 129 -9.24 12.64 12.43
N ASP A 130 -9.34 12.48 13.75
CA ASP A 130 -9.53 13.60 14.67
C ASP A 130 -8.22 14.19 15.20
N ALA A 131 -7.13 13.40 15.20
CA ALA A 131 -5.81 13.83 15.65
C ALA A 131 -4.70 13.36 14.67
N PRO A 132 -4.54 14.03 13.51
CA PRO A 132 -3.56 13.63 12.48
C PRO A 132 -2.12 13.51 12.96
N SER A 133 -1.72 14.23 14.03
CA SER A 133 -0.39 14.12 14.63
C SER A 133 -0.05 12.72 15.17
N PHE A 134 -1.06 11.89 15.45
CA PHE A 134 -0.88 10.51 15.94
C PHE A 134 -0.60 9.50 14.82
N GLN A 135 -0.67 9.92 13.56
CA GLN A 135 -0.50 9.05 12.39
C GLN A 135 0.81 8.25 12.41
N LEU A 136 1.91 8.83 12.92
CA LEU A 136 3.21 8.14 13.01
C LEU A 136 3.17 6.90 13.90
N GLU A 137 2.33 6.89 14.94
CA GLU A 137 2.17 5.73 15.83
C GLU A 137 1.10 4.77 15.35
N TYR A 138 0.03 5.30 14.73
CA TYR A 138 -1.13 4.51 14.34
C TYR A 138 -1.01 3.81 12.97
N SER A 139 -0.31 4.43 12.01
CA SER A 139 -0.13 3.80 10.68
C SER A 139 0.64 2.46 10.76
N PRO A 140 1.71 2.34 11.57
CA PRO A 140 2.37 1.04 11.79
C PRO A 140 1.46 0.00 12.43
N ILE A 141 0.63 0.39 13.41
CA ILE A 141 -0.36 -0.51 14.03
C ILE A 141 -1.31 -1.03 12.95
N LEU A 142 -1.88 -0.13 12.15
CA LEU A 142 -2.81 -0.49 11.08
C LEU A 142 -2.18 -1.49 10.11
N ARG A 143 -0.97 -1.20 9.61
CA ARG A 143 -0.27 -2.11 8.68
C ARG A 143 -0.05 -3.49 9.29
N GLN A 144 0.36 -3.55 10.55
CA GLN A 144 0.60 -4.81 11.25
C GLN A 144 -0.69 -5.63 11.47
N LEU A 145 -1.82 -4.98 11.74
CA LEU A 145 -3.09 -5.69 11.87
C LEU A 145 -3.59 -6.23 10.52
N LEU A 146 -3.36 -5.47 9.43
CA LEU A 146 -3.78 -5.86 8.09
C LEU A 146 -3.02 -7.07 7.53
N THR A 147 -1.81 -7.37 8.01
CA THR A 147 -1.07 -8.57 7.59
C THR A 147 -1.70 -9.86 8.09
N VAL A 148 -2.54 -9.81 9.14
CA VAL A 148 -3.18 -10.99 9.74
C VAL A 148 -4.60 -11.16 9.19
N LYS A 149 -4.84 -12.28 8.50
CA LYS A 149 -6.09 -12.52 7.76
C LYS A 149 -7.33 -12.48 8.65
N GLU A 150 -7.23 -13.09 9.82
CA GLU A 150 -8.31 -13.25 10.80
C GLU A 150 -8.71 -11.90 11.41
N TYR A 151 -7.77 -10.96 11.55
CA TYR A 151 -8.08 -9.61 12.01
C TYR A 151 -8.81 -8.82 10.93
N ARG A 152 -8.40 -8.93 9.66
CA ARG A 152 -9.08 -8.25 8.54
C ARG A 152 -10.57 -8.56 8.53
N TYR A 153 -10.95 -9.82 8.72
CA TYR A 153 -12.35 -10.23 8.76
C TYR A 153 -13.17 -9.60 9.89
N GLN A 154 -12.54 -9.09 10.94
CA GLN A 154 -13.22 -8.36 12.01
C GLN A 154 -13.50 -6.88 11.64
N MET A 155 -12.90 -6.37 10.56
CA MET A 155 -13.07 -4.99 10.13
C MET A 155 -14.44 -4.80 9.45
N LYS A 156 -15.21 -3.81 9.90
CA LYS A 156 -16.47 -3.45 9.23
C LYS A 156 -16.17 -2.85 7.84
N PRO A 157 -16.97 -3.16 6.80
CA PRO A 157 -16.79 -2.59 5.45
C PRO A 157 -16.72 -1.06 5.45
N ARG A 158 -17.59 -0.39 6.20
CA ARG A 158 -17.57 1.08 6.34
C ARG A 158 -16.27 1.62 6.95
N THR A 159 -15.71 0.92 7.94
CA THR A 159 -14.43 1.31 8.56
C THR A 159 -13.30 1.18 7.54
N TYR A 160 -13.28 0.09 6.78
CA TYR A 160 -12.32 -0.13 5.70
C TYR A 160 -12.40 0.96 4.63
N SER A 161 -13.58 1.21 4.08
CA SER A 161 -13.78 2.26 3.05
C SER A 161 -13.34 3.63 3.53
N ASN A 162 -13.69 4.00 4.77
CA ASN A 162 -13.27 5.28 5.35
C ASN A 162 -11.75 5.38 5.51
N LEU A 163 -11.08 4.30 5.92
CA LEU A 163 -9.61 4.27 6.03
C LEU A 163 -8.96 4.45 4.66
N VAL A 164 -9.43 3.74 3.63
CA VAL A 164 -8.89 3.86 2.27
C VAL A 164 -9.06 5.28 1.74
N VAL A 165 -10.26 5.85 1.83
CA VAL A 165 -10.54 7.21 1.37
C VAL A 165 -9.72 8.25 2.16
N LEU A 166 -9.57 8.06 3.47
CA LEU A 166 -8.75 8.94 4.31
C LEU A 166 -7.28 8.94 3.86
N TYR A 167 -6.69 7.76 3.64
CA TYR A 167 -5.31 7.66 3.18
C TYR A 167 -5.15 8.13 1.73
N MET A 168 -6.12 7.89 0.86
CA MET A 168 -6.11 8.43 -0.51
C MET A 168 -6.03 9.96 -0.50
N LYS A 169 -6.84 10.63 0.32
CA LYS A 169 -6.80 12.10 0.48
C LYS A 169 -5.44 12.58 1.00
N LYS A 170 -4.86 11.88 1.97
CA LYS A 170 -3.51 12.19 2.49
C LYS A 170 -2.42 12.02 1.42
N VAL A 171 -2.50 10.96 0.61
CA VAL A 171 -1.58 10.76 -0.51
C VAL A 171 -1.71 11.89 -1.52
N ALA A 172 -2.94 12.31 -1.86
CA ALA A 172 -3.16 13.44 -2.76
C ALA A 172 -2.50 14.73 -2.26
N THR A 173 -2.59 15.04 -0.97
CA THR A 173 -1.88 16.21 -0.40
C THR A 173 -0.36 16.11 -0.51
N GLY A 174 0.19 14.90 -0.53
CA GLY A 174 1.63 14.65 -0.69
C GLY A 174 2.18 14.94 -2.10
N PHE A 175 1.30 15.06 -3.09
CA PHE A 175 1.62 15.36 -4.49
C PHE A 175 1.15 16.74 -4.93
N ASP A 176 0.58 17.55 -4.03
CA ASP A 176 0.13 18.90 -4.34
C ASP A 176 1.32 19.83 -4.65
N ALA A 177 1.12 20.81 -5.54
CA ALA A 177 2.16 21.75 -5.96
C ALA A 177 2.68 22.62 -4.82
N ASN A 178 1.86 22.82 -3.77
CA ASN A 178 2.19 23.57 -2.56
C ASN A 178 2.90 22.71 -1.49
N PHE A 179 3.21 21.45 -1.79
CA PHE A 179 3.78 20.53 -0.82
C PHE A 179 5.20 20.93 -0.38
N SER A 180 5.45 20.84 0.92
CA SER A 180 6.76 21.15 1.51
C SER A 180 7.83 20.19 0.99
N ASN A 181 8.90 20.74 0.40
CA ASN A 181 10.04 19.95 -0.10
C ASN A 181 10.98 19.46 1.01
N GLN A 182 10.59 19.60 2.28
CA GLN A 182 11.39 19.09 3.41
C GLN A 182 11.45 17.57 3.41
N ALA A 183 12.61 17.00 3.74
CA ALA A 183 12.84 15.55 3.78
C ALA A 183 11.87 14.82 4.72
N SER A 184 11.51 15.44 5.85
CA SER A 184 10.51 14.93 6.80
C SER A 184 9.12 14.79 6.17
N SER A 185 8.71 15.80 5.40
CA SER A 185 7.43 15.85 4.70
C SER A 185 7.33 14.75 3.64
N LYS A 186 8.39 14.57 2.83
CA LYS A 186 8.45 13.51 1.81
C LYS A 186 8.39 12.10 2.40
N GLU A 187 9.10 11.88 3.50
CA GLU A 187 9.07 10.59 4.21
C GLU A 187 7.70 10.32 4.85
N GLU A 188 7.00 11.35 5.34
CA GLU A 188 5.62 11.22 5.80
C GLU A 188 4.66 10.85 4.66
N SER A 189 4.74 11.53 3.52
CA SER A 189 3.98 11.18 2.32
C SER A 189 4.24 9.74 1.87
N PHE A 190 5.51 9.31 1.86
CA PHE A 190 5.85 7.93 1.55
C PHE A 190 5.19 6.93 2.51
N ARG A 191 5.17 7.23 3.82
CA ARG A 191 4.50 6.38 4.82
C ARG A 191 2.98 6.36 4.65
N CYS A 192 2.35 7.47 4.26
CA CYS A 192 0.94 7.51 3.89
C CYS A 192 0.67 6.61 2.68
N THR A 193 1.44 6.76 1.60
CA THR A 193 1.31 5.97 0.37
C THR A 193 1.55 4.49 0.65
N TRP A 194 2.52 4.14 1.50
CA TRP A 194 2.71 2.76 1.92
C TRP A 194 1.53 2.22 2.73
N THR A 195 0.92 3.02 3.59
CA THR A 195 -0.25 2.55 4.35
C THR A 195 -1.46 2.37 3.43
N LEU A 196 -1.66 3.26 2.45
CA LEU A 196 -2.65 3.08 1.40
C LEU A 196 -2.42 1.78 0.62
N HIS A 197 -1.18 1.52 0.19
CA HIS A 197 -0.82 0.28 -0.50
C HIS A 197 -1.23 -0.96 0.30
N VAL A 198 -0.87 -1.02 1.59
CA VAL A 198 -1.19 -2.17 2.45
C VAL A 198 -2.71 -2.35 2.60
N LEU A 199 -3.48 -1.25 2.66
CA LEU A 199 -4.96 -1.32 2.70
C LEU A 199 -5.56 -1.88 1.41
N LEU A 200 -4.99 -1.54 0.25
CA LEU A 200 -5.43 -2.06 -1.04
C LEU A 200 -5.00 -3.53 -1.24
N GLU A 201 -3.80 -3.87 -0.80
CA GLU A 201 -3.27 -5.24 -0.90
C GLU A 201 -4.03 -6.22 0.02
N ASN A 202 -4.56 -5.72 1.14
CA ASN A 202 -5.10 -6.55 2.22
C ASN A 202 -6.53 -6.15 2.64
N PRO A 203 -7.53 -6.24 1.74
CA PRO A 203 -8.90 -5.91 2.10
C PRO A 203 -9.54 -6.96 3.01
N PRO A 204 -10.58 -6.58 3.78
CA PRO A 204 -11.37 -7.53 4.59
C PRO A 204 -12.31 -8.41 3.75
N GLY A 205 -12.57 -8.03 2.49
CA GLY A 205 -13.46 -8.69 1.54
C GLY A 205 -13.43 -7.94 0.21
N ASP A 206 -14.49 -8.02 -0.59
CA ASP A 206 -14.57 -7.29 -1.85
C ASP A 206 -14.62 -5.77 -1.63
N TYR A 207 -14.19 -5.01 -2.64
CA TYR A 207 -14.23 -3.56 -2.59
C TYR A 207 -15.67 -3.05 -2.74
N PRO A 208 -16.17 -2.21 -1.81
CA PRO A 208 -17.48 -1.58 -1.97
C PRO A 208 -17.48 -0.59 -3.14
N ASP A 209 -18.58 -0.54 -3.91
CA ASP A 209 -18.70 0.30 -5.11
C ASP A 209 -18.39 1.78 -4.85
N THR A 210 -18.90 2.32 -3.74
CA THR A 210 -18.66 3.72 -3.35
C THR A 210 -17.18 3.99 -3.08
N MET A 211 -16.45 3.01 -2.55
CA MET A 211 -15.01 3.12 -2.32
C MET A 211 -14.24 3.04 -3.63
N ARG A 212 -14.66 2.14 -4.54
CA ARG A 212 -14.03 1.96 -5.87
C ARG A 212 -14.00 3.27 -6.64
N GLU A 213 -15.10 4.00 -6.65
CA GLU A 213 -15.21 5.30 -7.32
C GLU A 213 -14.32 6.38 -6.68
N GLU A 214 -14.33 6.50 -5.35
CA GLU A 214 -13.46 7.43 -4.63
C GLU A 214 -11.97 7.15 -4.87
N VAL A 215 -11.56 5.87 -4.89
CA VAL A 215 -10.18 5.47 -5.16
C VAL A 215 -9.79 5.79 -6.61
N LEU A 216 -10.65 5.49 -7.57
CA LEU A 216 -10.41 5.79 -8.98
C LEU A 216 -10.28 7.30 -9.23
N ASN A 217 -11.20 8.09 -8.68
CA ASN A 217 -11.17 9.55 -8.75
C ASN A 217 -9.91 10.10 -8.07
N GLY A 218 -9.53 9.54 -6.92
CA GLY A 218 -8.30 9.87 -6.21
C GLY A 218 -7.05 9.65 -7.06
N PHE A 219 -6.90 8.49 -7.69
CA PHE A 219 -5.78 8.23 -8.59
C PHE A 219 -5.77 9.18 -9.80
N CYS A 220 -6.91 9.37 -10.47
CA CYS A 220 -6.99 10.27 -11.62
C CYS A 220 -6.57 11.70 -11.24
N ALA A 221 -7.04 12.19 -10.09
CA ALA A 221 -6.66 13.49 -9.56
C ALA A 221 -5.16 13.55 -9.27
N ILE A 222 -4.57 12.55 -8.61
CA ILE A 222 -3.14 12.56 -8.30
C ILE A 222 -2.30 12.60 -9.58
N PHE A 223 -2.51 11.67 -10.52
CA PHE A 223 -1.67 11.56 -11.72
C PHE A 223 -1.77 12.76 -12.66
N SER A 224 -2.93 13.43 -12.71
CA SER A 224 -3.08 14.67 -13.48
C SER A 224 -2.23 15.83 -12.95
N HIS A 225 -1.82 15.80 -11.68
CA HIS A 225 -1.04 16.86 -11.04
C HIS A 225 0.44 16.52 -10.81
N ILE A 226 0.89 15.29 -11.11
CA ILE A 226 2.31 14.91 -10.96
C ILE A 226 3.17 15.64 -12.00
N ARG A 227 3.90 16.65 -11.51
CA ARG A 227 4.86 17.46 -12.30
C ARG A 227 6.32 17.02 -12.15
N ARG A 228 6.69 16.38 -11.03
CA ARG A 228 8.07 15.97 -10.73
C ARG A 228 8.13 14.48 -10.42
N GLU A 229 9.15 13.82 -10.92
CA GLU A 229 9.48 12.44 -10.60
C GLU A 229 10.24 12.40 -9.28
N ASP A 230 9.58 11.96 -8.21
CA ASP A 230 10.23 11.56 -6.97
C ASP A 230 10.26 10.03 -6.93
N GLY A 231 11.35 9.42 -7.44
CA GLY A 231 11.40 8.00 -7.77
C GLY A 231 10.88 7.07 -6.68
N LYS A 232 11.20 7.33 -5.40
CA LYS A 232 10.73 6.49 -4.28
C LYS A 232 9.23 6.65 -4.03
N LEU A 233 8.72 7.89 -4.02
CA LEU A 233 7.32 8.18 -3.73
C LEU A 233 6.41 7.81 -4.91
N THR A 234 6.82 8.11 -6.14
CA THR A 234 6.08 7.76 -7.36
C THR A 234 6.08 6.25 -7.60
N SER A 235 7.18 5.54 -7.34
CA SER A 235 7.20 4.07 -7.35
C SER A 235 6.16 3.50 -6.39
N LYS A 236 6.09 4.02 -5.15
CA LYS A 236 5.11 3.51 -4.19
C LYS A 236 3.67 3.83 -4.58
N LEU A 237 3.43 4.95 -5.26
CA LEU A 237 2.12 5.29 -5.83
C LEU A 237 1.77 4.33 -6.98
N MET A 238 2.70 4.02 -7.88
CA MET A 238 2.49 3.04 -8.94
C MET A 238 2.17 1.65 -8.40
N GLU A 239 2.82 1.22 -7.32
CA GLU A 239 2.45 -0.02 -6.62
C GLU A 239 1.00 0.00 -6.13
N CYS A 240 0.50 1.14 -5.64
CA CYS A 240 -0.90 1.26 -5.21
C CYS A 240 -1.87 1.06 -6.38
N VAL A 241 -1.59 1.68 -7.53
CA VAL A 241 -2.43 1.55 -8.74
C VAL A 241 -2.42 0.11 -9.24
N ASN A 242 -1.24 -0.50 -9.37
CA ASN A 242 -1.11 -1.88 -9.82
C ASN A 242 -1.85 -2.83 -8.89
N THR A 243 -1.71 -2.65 -7.58
CA THR A 243 -2.43 -3.45 -6.58
C THR A 243 -3.94 -3.28 -6.69
N PHE A 244 -4.42 -2.04 -6.80
CA PHE A 244 -5.85 -1.75 -6.96
C PHE A 244 -6.43 -2.45 -8.21
N LEU A 245 -5.75 -2.34 -9.34
CA LEU A 245 -6.19 -2.95 -10.60
C LEU A 245 -6.06 -4.47 -10.61
N LEU A 246 -5.06 -5.04 -9.94
CA LEU A 246 -4.94 -6.50 -9.80
C LEU A 246 -6.06 -7.08 -8.92
N MET A 247 -6.39 -6.40 -7.83
CA MET A 247 -7.38 -6.88 -6.87
C MET A 247 -8.83 -6.71 -7.36
N ASP A 248 -9.13 -5.61 -8.05
CA ASP A 248 -10.51 -5.22 -8.34
C ASP A 248 -10.72 -4.67 -9.77
N GLY A 249 -9.69 -4.77 -10.63
CA GLY A 249 -9.73 -4.29 -12.01
C GLY A 249 -10.87 -4.83 -12.86
N PRO A 250 -11.20 -6.14 -12.83
CA PRO A 250 -12.33 -6.69 -13.60
C PRO A 250 -13.68 -6.05 -13.25
N ASN A 251 -13.84 -5.54 -12.02
CA ASN A 251 -15.07 -4.91 -11.54
C ASN A 251 -15.18 -3.43 -11.94
N LEU A 252 -14.16 -2.85 -12.60
CA LEU A 252 -14.17 -1.45 -13.05
C LEU A 252 -14.92 -1.27 -14.38
N GLY A 253 -15.04 -2.30 -15.20
CA GLY A 253 -15.57 -2.19 -16.57
C GLY A 253 -14.81 -1.12 -17.37
N ASP A 254 -15.53 -0.20 -18.01
CA ASP A 254 -14.95 0.85 -18.82
C ASP A 254 -14.20 1.93 -18.01
N LYS A 255 -14.42 2.00 -16.69
CA LYS A 255 -13.68 2.91 -15.79
C LYS A 255 -12.19 2.57 -15.74
N SER A 256 -11.80 1.34 -16.10
CA SER A 256 -10.39 0.95 -16.28
C SER A 256 -9.68 1.82 -17.32
N VAL A 257 -10.39 2.26 -18.36
CA VAL A 257 -9.86 3.15 -19.38
C VAL A 257 -9.65 4.55 -18.81
N GLU A 258 -10.55 5.05 -17.96
CA GLU A 258 -10.44 6.39 -17.36
C GLU A 258 -9.16 6.56 -16.54
N ILE A 259 -8.88 5.60 -15.64
CA ILE A 259 -7.61 5.60 -14.90
C ILE A 259 -6.41 5.48 -15.85
N HIS A 260 -6.53 4.72 -16.93
CA HIS A 260 -5.49 4.68 -17.96
C HIS A 260 -5.24 6.04 -18.61
N LYS A 261 -6.29 6.81 -18.93
CA LYS A 261 -6.15 8.16 -19.49
C LYS A 261 -5.34 9.08 -18.58
N ALA A 262 -5.51 8.98 -17.26
CA ALA A 262 -4.82 9.83 -16.29
C ALA A 262 -3.36 9.38 -16.06
N VAL A 263 -3.13 8.08 -15.94
CA VAL A 263 -1.80 7.53 -15.60
C VAL A 263 -0.85 7.54 -16.80
N GLN A 264 -1.35 7.32 -18.02
CA GLN A 264 -0.53 7.19 -19.21
C GLN A 264 0.38 8.40 -19.47
N ASP A 265 -0.12 9.60 -19.20
CA ASP A 265 0.63 10.84 -19.37
C ASP A 265 1.88 10.89 -18.51
N PHE A 266 1.78 10.40 -17.28
CA PHE A 266 2.92 10.27 -16.38
C PHE A 266 3.88 9.20 -16.89
N ILE A 267 3.36 8.03 -17.25
CA ILE A 267 4.18 6.92 -17.77
C ILE A 267 5.00 7.36 -18.99
N LEU A 268 4.38 7.99 -19.99
CA LEU A 268 5.08 8.38 -21.23
C LEU A 268 6.18 9.41 -20.98
N ARG A 269 5.97 10.36 -20.06
CA ARG A 269 7.01 11.33 -19.70
C ARG A 269 8.17 10.66 -18.97
N SER A 270 7.88 9.68 -18.12
CA SER A 270 8.86 9.07 -17.22
C SER A 270 9.55 7.84 -17.79
N TRP A 271 8.96 7.12 -18.75
CA TRP A 271 9.42 5.79 -19.19
C TRP A 271 10.86 5.80 -19.71
N LEU A 272 11.17 6.68 -20.68
CA LEU A 272 12.51 6.77 -21.27
C LEU A 272 13.48 7.62 -20.42
N MET A 273 12.95 8.51 -19.58
CA MET A 273 13.77 9.44 -18.80
C MET A 273 14.22 8.86 -17.45
N THR A 274 13.47 7.91 -16.90
CA THR A 274 13.77 7.38 -15.57
C THR A 274 14.92 6.38 -15.58
N ARG A 275 15.83 6.52 -14.61
CA ARG A 275 16.88 5.55 -14.32
C ARG A 275 16.48 4.57 -13.22
N ASP A 276 15.29 4.73 -12.64
CA ASP A 276 14.76 3.86 -11.60
C ASP A 276 14.18 2.59 -12.25
N LEU A 277 14.97 1.51 -12.23
CA LEU A 277 14.57 0.21 -12.79
C LEU A 277 13.31 -0.35 -12.11
N ARG A 278 13.10 -0.07 -10.82
CA ARG A 278 11.87 -0.49 -10.13
C ARG A 278 10.67 0.26 -10.67
N LEU A 279 10.79 1.57 -10.91
CA LEU A 279 9.71 2.34 -11.51
C LEU A 279 9.39 1.85 -12.92
N LYS A 280 10.41 1.53 -13.74
CA LYS A 280 10.22 0.91 -15.06
C LYS A 280 9.46 -0.42 -14.96
N SER A 281 9.87 -1.33 -14.07
CA SER A 281 9.20 -2.61 -13.82
C SER A 281 7.72 -2.42 -13.42
N LEU A 282 7.43 -1.41 -12.60
CA LEU A 282 6.07 -1.06 -12.21
C LEU A 282 5.25 -0.53 -13.38
N PHE A 283 5.84 0.23 -14.30
CA PHE A 283 5.18 0.65 -15.53
C PHE A 283 4.89 -0.53 -16.46
N ILE A 284 5.85 -1.44 -16.63
CA ILE A 284 5.66 -2.68 -17.40
C ILE A 284 4.48 -3.48 -16.83
N THR A 285 4.49 -3.70 -15.52
CA THR A 285 3.41 -4.38 -14.78
C THR A 285 2.06 -3.69 -15.02
N TYR A 286 2.03 -2.36 -14.93
CA TYR A 286 0.83 -1.56 -15.16
C TYR A 286 0.26 -1.78 -16.58
N VAL A 287 1.10 -1.67 -17.61
CA VAL A 287 0.67 -1.85 -19.00
C VAL A 287 0.13 -3.26 -19.21
N LYS A 288 0.79 -4.30 -18.67
CA LYS A 288 0.30 -5.69 -18.73
C LYS A 288 -1.07 -5.84 -18.09
N ILE A 289 -1.30 -5.23 -16.93
CA ILE A 289 -2.63 -5.25 -16.27
C ILE A 289 -3.67 -4.58 -17.16
N GLN A 290 -3.36 -3.39 -17.69
CA GLN A 290 -4.28 -2.65 -18.56
C GLN A 290 -4.63 -3.42 -19.83
N LEU A 291 -3.67 -4.10 -20.46
CA LEU A 291 -3.91 -4.95 -21.63
C LEU A 291 -4.81 -6.15 -21.32
N LYS A 292 -4.74 -6.70 -20.10
CA LYS A 292 -5.62 -7.79 -19.67
C LYS A 292 -7.03 -7.31 -19.33
N LEU A 293 -7.17 -6.09 -18.82
CA LEU A 293 -8.46 -5.50 -18.44
C LEU A 293 -9.20 -4.86 -19.62
N ALA A 294 -8.46 -4.31 -20.59
CA ALA A 294 -9.02 -3.53 -21.68
C ALA A 294 -9.82 -4.42 -22.65
N ARG A 295 -11.08 -4.07 -22.86
CA ARG A 295 -11.89 -4.60 -23.96
C ARG A 295 -11.47 -4.05 -25.32
N ALA A 296 -10.83 -2.89 -25.34
CA ALA A 296 -10.35 -2.20 -26.54
C ALA A 296 -8.85 -1.89 -26.41
N ILE A 297 -8.02 -2.90 -26.69
CA ILE A 297 -6.55 -2.82 -26.65
C ILE A 297 -5.98 -1.62 -27.45
N PRO A 298 -6.51 -1.24 -28.63
CA PRO A 298 -6.02 -0.06 -29.35
C PRO A 298 -6.16 1.23 -28.54
N LYS A 299 -7.22 1.39 -27.73
CA LYS A 299 -7.40 2.56 -26.86
C LYS A 299 -6.33 2.70 -25.77
N VAL A 300 -5.66 1.60 -25.42
CA VAL A 300 -4.55 1.57 -24.46
C VAL A 300 -3.23 1.85 -25.18
N LEU A 301 -2.95 1.14 -26.28
CA LEU A 301 -1.65 1.15 -26.94
C LEU A 301 -1.40 2.33 -27.88
N GLU A 302 -2.41 2.76 -28.65
CA GLU A 302 -2.27 3.82 -29.65
C GLU A 302 -2.42 5.21 -29.04
N ARG A 303 -3.07 5.30 -27.88
CA ARG A 303 -3.24 6.56 -27.17
C ARG A 303 -1.87 7.14 -26.85
N LYS A 304 -1.61 8.34 -27.34
CA LYS A 304 -0.33 9.07 -27.17
C LYS A 304 0.93 8.25 -27.51
N ASN A 305 0.82 7.27 -28.42
CA ASN A 305 1.92 6.46 -28.93
C ASN A 305 2.69 5.64 -27.87
N LEU A 306 2.00 5.06 -26.88
CA LEU A 306 2.61 4.16 -25.90
C LEU A 306 3.33 2.97 -26.55
N LEU A 307 2.73 2.38 -27.59
CA LEU A 307 3.38 1.34 -28.37
C LEU A 307 4.73 1.80 -28.96
N GLY A 308 4.81 3.02 -29.48
CA GLY A 308 6.05 3.57 -30.02
C GLY A 308 7.13 3.71 -28.95
N VAL A 309 6.79 4.19 -27.76
CA VAL A 309 7.75 4.31 -26.65
C VAL A 309 8.30 2.94 -26.23
N ILE A 310 7.47 1.90 -26.22
CA ILE A 310 7.89 0.53 -25.90
C ILE A 310 8.81 -0.02 -27.00
N MET A 311 8.48 0.22 -28.28
CA MET A 311 9.33 -0.15 -29.41
C MET A 311 10.69 0.53 -29.34
N ASP A 312 10.71 1.84 -29.05
CA ASP A 312 11.95 2.61 -28.94
C ASP A 312 12.83 2.11 -27.78
N ASP A 313 12.23 1.74 -26.63
CA ASP A 313 12.98 1.18 -25.48
C ASP A 313 13.55 -0.21 -25.82
N LEU A 314 12.78 -1.07 -26.50
CA LEU A 314 13.27 -2.36 -26.98
C LEU A 314 14.49 -2.20 -27.92
N ASP A 315 14.35 -1.32 -28.91
CA ASP A 315 15.41 -1.07 -29.90
C ASP A 315 16.66 -0.45 -29.25
N GLN A 316 16.51 0.42 -28.24
CA GLN A 316 17.64 1.00 -27.51
C GLN A 316 18.42 -0.05 -26.70
N ASN A 317 17.72 -0.95 -25.99
CA ASN A 317 18.40 -1.96 -25.17
C ASN A 317 19.17 -2.96 -26.04
N VAL A 318 18.64 -3.35 -27.21
CA VAL A 318 19.33 -4.27 -28.13
C VAL A 318 20.53 -3.64 -28.83
N ASN A 319 20.43 -2.37 -29.25
CA ASN A 319 21.55 -1.69 -29.91
C ASN A 319 22.71 -1.36 -28.96
N THR A 320 22.45 -1.28 -27.65
CA THR A 320 23.50 -1.01 -26.65
C THR A 320 24.24 -2.29 -26.22
N GLU A 321 23.61 -3.46 -26.35
CA GLU A 321 24.11 -4.75 -25.83
C GLU A 321 24.51 -5.77 -26.91
N ALA A 322 24.74 -5.37 -28.16
CA ALA A 322 25.32 -6.26 -29.18
C ALA A 322 26.71 -6.84 -28.82
N GLY A 323 27.30 -6.44 -27.68
CA GLY A 323 28.57 -6.97 -27.15
C GLY A 323 28.48 -7.90 -25.93
N LEU A 324 27.34 -8.05 -25.24
CA LEU A 324 27.27 -8.87 -24.02
C LEU A 324 26.20 -9.97 -24.10
N LEU A 325 26.63 -11.10 -24.68
CA LEU A 325 26.28 -12.47 -24.27
C LEU A 325 24.85 -12.68 -23.73
N TRP A 326 23.98 -13.09 -24.65
CA TRP A 326 22.69 -13.74 -24.38
C TRP A 326 22.79 -15.04 -23.54
N CYS A 327 23.98 -15.48 -23.07
CA CYS A 327 24.13 -16.79 -22.42
C CYS A 327 25.17 -16.98 -21.31
N GLU A 328 25.92 -15.97 -20.84
CA GLU A 328 26.85 -16.21 -19.71
C GLU A 328 26.33 -15.60 -18.40
N ALA A 329 26.04 -16.43 -17.40
CA ALA A 329 25.72 -16.00 -16.04
C ALA A 329 26.93 -15.27 -15.41
N SER A 330 27.03 -13.96 -15.66
CA SER A 330 27.94 -13.08 -14.94
C SER A 330 27.45 -12.95 -13.50
N ARG A 331 28.38 -13.02 -12.53
CA ARG A 331 28.09 -12.98 -11.09
C ARG A 331 27.97 -11.55 -10.55
N ASP A 332 27.65 -10.57 -11.40
CA ASP A 332 27.55 -9.17 -11.00
C ASP A 332 26.09 -8.73 -10.80
N ALA A 333 25.80 -8.13 -9.63
CA ALA A 333 24.45 -7.77 -9.23
C ALA A 333 23.78 -6.71 -10.14
N LYS A 334 24.59 -5.92 -10.88
CA LYS A 334 24.08 -4.94 -11.85
C LYS A 334 23.62 -5.60 -13.15
N ASP A 335 24.37 -6.59 -13.65
CA ASP A 335 24.03 -7.35 -14.86
C ASP A 335 22.79 -8.22 -14.64
N VAL A 336 22.64 -8.79 -13.43
CA VAL A 336 21.43 -9.54 -13.04
C VAL A 336 20.18 -8.64 -13.06
N SER A 337 20.29 -7.39 -12.58
CA SER A 337 19.16 -6.45 -12.56
C SER A 337 18.77 -5.94 -13.95
N LEU A 338 19.73 -5.78 -14.86
CA LEU A 338 19.48 -5.38 -16.25
C LEU A 338 18.84 -6.51 -17.05
N ARG A 339 19.34 -7.74 -16.91
CA ARG A 339 18.73 -8.94 -17.51
C ARG A 339 17.26 -9.12 -17.09
N CYS A 340 16.96 -8.95 -15.80
CA CYS A 340 15.57 -8.99 -15.31
C CYS A 340 14.69 -7.91 -15.96
N SER A 341 15.24 -6.71 -16.22
CA SER A 341 14.48 -5.60 -16.83
C SER A 341 14.19 -5.85 -18.31
N LEU A 342 15.16 -6.43 -19.04
CA LEU A 342 14.97 -6.83 -20.44
C LEU A 342 13.98 -7.99 -20.57
N GLU A 343 14.08 -9.00 -19.69
CA GLU A 343 13.11 -10.11 -19.63
C GLU A 343 11.67 -9.61 -19.41
N GLU A 344 11.47 -8.66 -18.50
CA GLU A 344 10.16 -8.04 -18.26
C GLU A 344 9.64 -7.28 -19.49
N LEU A 345 10.52 -6.58 -20.20
CA LEU A 345 10.16 -5.83 -21.41
C LEU A 345 9.83 -6.78 -22.58
N MET A 346 10.55 -7.88 -22.71
CA MET A 346 10.26 -8.94 -23.69
C MET A 346 8.91 -9.61 -23.38
N ASP A 347 8.63 -9.92 -22.10
CA ASP A 347 7.35 -10.48 -21.68
C ASP A 347 6.17 -9.51 -21.90
N LEU A 348 6.38 -8.20 -21.73
CA LEU A 348 5.41 -7.18 -22.13
C LEU A 348 5.17 -7.19 -23.64
N SER A 349 6.22 -7.28 -24.44
CA SER A 349 6.14 -7.31 -25.90
C SER A 349 5.36 -8.54 -26.38
N ALA A 350 5.66 -9.72 -25.82
CA ALA A 350 4.88 -10.93 -26.07
C ALA A 350 3.40 -10.77 -25.67
N THR A 351 3.13 -10.12 -24.53
CA THR A 351 1.75 -9.82 -24.09
C THR A 351 1.03 -8.90 -25.08
N ILE A 352 1.70 -7.84 -25.56
CA ILE A 352 1.16 -6.92 -26.56
C ILE A 352 0.82 -7.65 -27.84
N PHE A 353 1.77 -8.44 -28.36
CA PHE A 353 1.60 -9.21 -29.59
C PHE A 353 0.43 -10.20 -29.48
N TYR A 354 0.38 -10.97 -28.39
CA TYR A 354 -0.69 -11.92 -28.14
C TYR A 354 -2.07 -11.26 -28.05
N GLN A 355 -2.17 -10.14 -27.32
CA GLN A 355 -3.44 -9.43 -27.13
C GLN A 355 -3.90 -8.78 -28.43
N ALA A 356 -3.00 -8.15 -29.18
CA ALA A 356 -3.28 -7.58 -30.49
C ALA A 356 -3.80 -8.67 -31.44
N TYR A 357 -3.11 -9.82 -31.53
CA TYR A 357 -3.51 -10.95 -32.36
C TYR A 357 -4.89 -11.51 -31.98
N LYS A 358 -5.18 -11.64 -30.68
CA LYS A 358 -6.46 -12.17 -30.18
C LYS A 358 -7.65 -11.23 -30.44
N SER A 359 -7.39 -9.94 -30.65
CA SER A 359 -8.43 -8.91 -30.86
C SER A 359 -8.33 -8.28 -32.26
N PRO A 360 -8.60 -9.04 -33.35
CA PRO A 360 -8.38 -8.61 -34.72
C PRO A 360 -9.41 -7.58 -35.23
N THR A 361 -10.24 -7.00 -34.37
CA THR A 361 -11.33 -6.11 -34.81
C THR A 361 -10.89 -4.65 -34.80
N PRO A 362 -10.94 -3.95 -35.94
CA PRO A 362 -10.88 -2.50 -35.94
C PRO A 362 -12.18 -1.98 -35.32
N MET A 363 -12.14 -1.68 -34.03
CA MET A 363 -13.25 -1.01 -33.33
C MET A 363 -13.35 0.41 -33.89
N ARG A 364 -14.19 0.56 -34.92
CA ARG A 364 -14.62 1.83 -35.49
C ARG A 364 -15.36 2.59 -34.39
N GLY A 365 -14.62 3.40 -33.64
CA GLY A 365 -15.19 4.31 -32.65
C GLY A 365 -15.74 5.55 -33.36
N ASP A 366 -17.00 5.85 -33.10
CA ASP A 366 -17.61 7.17 -33.32
C ASP A 366 -16.77 8.22 -32.60
N ASP A 367 -15.84 8.85 -33.32
CA ASP A 367 -15.41 10.22 -33.09
C ASP A 367 -14.66 10.70 -34.34
N GLU A 368 -15.03 11.90 -34.75
CA GLU A 368 -14.80 12.46 -36.08
C GLU A 368 -13.32 12.53 -36.51
N LYS A 369 -13.11 12.19 -37.80
CA LYS A 369 -12.00 12.61 -38.67
C LYS A 369 -10.61 12.57 -38.04
N LYS A 370 -9.89 11.45 -38.16
CA LYS A 370 -8.41 11.47 -38.20
C LYS A 370 -7.82 10.30 -38.97
N LEU A 371 -6.76 10.66 -39.70
CA LEU A 371 -5.78 9.91 -40.48
C LEU A 371 -5.76 8.37 -40.30
N LYS A 372 -5.58 7.66 -41.42
CA LYS A 372 -5.25 6.22 -41.53
C LYS A 372 -4.27 5.81 -40.42
N THR A 373 -4.80 5.38 -39.28
CA THR A 373 -4.00 4.88 -38.17
C THR A 373 -3.76 3.42 -38.52
N GLU A 374 -2.51 3.08 -38.76
CA GLU A 374 -2.09 1.72 -39.10
C GLU A 374 -2.45 0.80 -37.92
N ASP A 375 -3.14 -0.31 -38.20
CA ASP A 375 -3.55 -1.28 -37.19
C ASP A 375 -2.34 -1.78 -36.37
N VAL A 376 -2.53 -1.98 -35.06
CA VAL A 376 -1.47 -2.36 -34.11
C VAL A 376 -0.67 -3.57 -34.60
N ILE A 377 -1.33 -4.60 -35.15
CA ILE A 377 -0.65 -5.79 -35.67
C ILE A 377 0.14 -5.43 -36.93
N SER A 378 -0.43 -4.63 -37.82
CA SER A 378 0.25 -4.18 -39.04
C SER A 378 1.51 -3.39 -38.71
N ARG A 379 1.46 -2.51 -37.71
CA ARG A 379 2.61 -1.74 -37.23
C ARG A 379 3.71 -2.62 -36.65
N ILE A 380 3.35 -3.59 -35.79
CA ILE A 380 4.32 -4.56 -35.23
C ILE A 380 4.94 -5.40 -36.36
N THR A 381 4.12 -5.92 -37.27
CA THR A 381 4.56 -6.75 -38.40
C THR A 381 5.47 -5.99 -39.36
N ASN A 382 5.18 -4.72 -39.62
CA ASN A 382 6.01 -3.89 -40.49
C ASN A 382 7.35 -3.52 -39.85
N SER A 383 7.41 -3.36 -38.53
CA SER A 383 8.67 -3.18 -37.81
C SER A 383 9.50 -4.45 -37.77
N LEU A 384 8.88 -5.61 -37.56
CA LEU A 384 9.53 -6.93 -37.72
C LEU A 384 10.16 -7.09 -39.11
N LYS A 385 9.41 -6.77 -40.18
CA LYS A 385 9.90 -6.82 -41.56
C LYS A 385 11.05 -5.85 -41.84
N LYS A 386 11.14 -4.74 -41.10
CA LYS A 386 12.23 -3.75 -41.22
C LYS A 386 13.46 -4.11 -40.38
N GLY A 387 13.44 -5.23 -39.67
CA GLY A 387 14.59 -5.70 -38.88
C GLY A 387 14.70 -5.09 -37.48
N SER A 388 13.64 -4.51 -36.91
CA SER A 388 13.60 -4.26 -35.46
C SER A 388 13.44 -5.62 -34.76
N LEU A 389 14.56 -6.22 -34.35
CA LEU A 389 14.69 -7.63 -33.93
C LEU A 389 13.98 -7.99 -32.60
N CYS A 390 13.17 -7.11 -32.03
CA CYS A 390 12.70 -7.25 -30.64
C CYS A 390 11.21 -7.65 -30.46
N TRP A 391 10.56 -8.18 -31.49
CA TRP A 391 9.16 -8.61 -31.42
C TRP A 391 8.98 -10.12 -31.58
#